data_AF-A0A6G6WNM8-F1
#
_entry.id   AF-A0A6G6WNM8-F1
#
_cell.length_a   1.000
_cell.length_b   1.000
_cell.length_c   1.000
_cell.angle_alpha   90.00
_cell.angle_beta   90.00
_cell.angle_gamma   90.00
#
_symmetry.space_group_name_H-M   'P 1'
#
loop_
_entity.id
_entity.type
_entity.pdbx_description
1 polymer ?
#
loop_
_entity_poly.entity_id
_entity_poly.type
_entity_poly.pdbx_seq_one_letter_code
_entity_poly.pdbx_strand_id
1 'polypeptide(L)'
;MKVTKWALLAGAAVAATATAAQADDLGALKAQIEALQTRVSQLEAQPQASMPSGYSLLSIRDGQGNFEGVLPERFADRVDEGSGFTLSVVPTADAAPAAEVSVSGEIRTALIYTDINTPDFDDNLDVKVRGRIFVKGKADTAVGEVGGYFRLQADGGGNFSDYSEATKMNKAYGWWKFAPEWELMAGYNDNTGALQVGWDWVAASGPVASFGPSNINNEQLRLTYASGPLSFAISVEDADNVAIASITSTLTGFGPDGPDTDLLPDPIFSQSISSEAVGDKSDIPAVEGYVMYSSDAFTGQIIGLYQNDDHGDNDDWAIGGGATVGLGEMFQLTAGAVVGEGTSQYANNVGPLTVDEDFWGASAGLLANLSEDTRIELGVGYEDYDNAGNALGFGGGVYWDPVSQVTLGIGATYIDYGNLGELDIVDDEIQVVDKDDADSLEVFFGTWLRFP
;
A
#
# COMPACT_ATOMS: atom_id res chain seq x y z
N MET A 1 8.79 -3.14 -36.98
CA MET A 1 7.36 -3.35 -37.32
C MET A 1 7.01 -4.69 -37.97
N LYS A 2 7.89 -5.39 -38.73
CA LYS A 2 7.53 -6.69 -39.33
C LYS A 2 7.51 -7.87 -38.35
N VAL A 3 8.19 -7.81 -37.21
CA VAL A 3 8.34 -8.94 -36.26
C VAL A 3 7.18 -9.01 -35.25
N THR A 4 6.68 -7.87 -34.79
CA THR A 4 5.55 -7.77 -33.84
C THR A 4 4.24 -8.34 -34.40
N LYS A 5 4.03 -8.25 -35.72
CA LYS A 5 2.86 -8.81 -36.41
C LYS A 5 2.84 -10.35 -36.42
N TRP A 6 4.00 -11.01 -36.37
CA TRP A 6 4.07 -12.49 -36.34
C TRP A 6 3.86 -13.05 -34.94
N ALA A 7 4.20 -12.30 -33.89
CA ALA A 7 4.02 -12.73 -32.51
C ALA A 7 2.53 -12.83 -32.10
N LEU A 8 1.70 -11.86 -32.50
CA LEU A 8 0.25 -11.86 -32.23
C LEU A 8 -0.49 -13.00 -32.97
N LEU A 9 -0.09 -13.29 -34.20
CA LEU A 9 -0.66 -14.40 -34.98
C LEU A 9 -0.18 -15.78 -34.49
N ALA A 10 1.04 -15.87 -33.95
CA ALA A 10 1.54 -17.08 -33.31
C ALA A 10 0.85 -17.34 -31.95
N GLY A 11 0.56 -16.29 -31.17
CA GLY A 11 -0.14 -16.41 -29.88
C GLY A 11 -1.57 -16.96 -30.01
N ALA A 12 -2.32 -16.49 -31.01
CA ALA A 12 -3.67 -17.00 -31.28
C ALA A 12 -3.68 -18.47 -31.75
N ALA A 13 -2.58 -18.94 -32.37
CA ALA A 13 -2.46 -20.33 -32.83
C ALA A 13 -2.11 -21.32 -31.70
N VAL A 14 -1.41 -20.87 -30.65
CA VAL A 14 -1.02 -21.75 -29.52
C VAL A 14 -2.19 -22.01 -28.57
N ALA A 15 -3.07 -21.02 -28.34
CA ALA A 15 -4.25 -21.20 -27.50
C ALA A 15 -5.28 -22.21 -28.05
N ALA A 16 -5.30 -22.44 -29.37
CA ALA A 16 -6.23 -23.38 -30.01
C ALA A 16 -5.77 -24.85 -30.00
N THR A 17 -4.57 -25.16 -29.48
CA THR A 17 -4.01 -26.53 -29.52
C THR A 17 -4.15 -27.32 -28.21
N ALA A 18 -4.71 -26.72 -27.16
CA ALA A 18 -4.87 -27.37 -25.85
C ALA A 18 -6.15 -28.23 -25.71
N THR A 19 -7.04 -28.24 -26.70
CA THR A 19 -8.24 -29.09 -26.72
C THR A 19 -8.21 -30.08 -27.87
N ALA A 20 -8.50 -31.34 -27.57
CA ALA A 20 -8.40 -32.51 -28.45
C ALA A 20 -8.78 -32.24 -29.92
N ALA A 21 -7.82 -32.46 -30.82
CA ALA A 21 -7.97 -32.25 -32.26
C ALA A 21 -8.91 -33.30 -32.89
N GLN A 22 -10.07 -32.88 -33.42
CA GLN A 22 -10.69 -33.51 -34.58
C GLN A 22 -10.25 -32.77 -35.85
N ALA A 23 -9.96 -33.53 -36.92
CA ALA A 23 -9.45 -32.97 -38.18
C ALA A 23 -10.41 -31.97 -38.87
N ASP A 24 -11.71 -32.01 -38.53
CA ASP A 24 -12.71 -31.06 -39.04
C ASP A 24 -12.56 -29.64 -38.43
N ASP A 25 -12.06 -29.51 -37.20
CA ASP A 25 -11.85 -28.21 -36.56
C ASP A 25 -10.66 -27.46 -37.16
N LEU A 26 -9.66 -28.17 -37.68
CA LEU A 26 -8.48 -27.55 -38.32
C LEU A 26 -8.86 -26.82 -39.62
N GLY A 27 -9.82 -27.37 -40.38
CA GLY A 27 -10.37 -26.73 -41.58
C GLY A 27 -11.16 -25.48 -41.25
N ALA A 28 -11.96 -25.53 -40.17
CA ALA A 28 -12.71 -24.38 -39.66
C ALA A 28 -11.79 -23.27 -39.13
N LEU A 29 -10.74 -23.62 -38.38
CA LEU A 29 -9.72 -22.70 -37.89
C LEU A 29 -8.97 -22.02 -39.03
N LYS A 30 -8.59 -22.76 -40.07
CA LYS A 30 -7.93 -22.19 -41.24
C LYS A 30 -8.84 -21.20 -41.99
N ALA A 31 -10.12 -21.53 -42.15
CA ALA A 31 -11.10 -20.64 -42.78
C ALA A 31 -11.32 -19.36 -41.94
N GLN A 32 -11.34 -19.47 -40.61
CA GLN A 32 -11.41 -18.31 -39.73
C GLN A 32 -10.15 -17.44 -39.81
N ILE A 33 -8.96 -18.04 -39.87
CA ILE A 33 -7.69 -17.31 -40.03
C ILE A 33 -7.64 -16.56 -41.38
N GLU A 34 -8.05 -17.19 -42.48
CA GLU A 34 -8.12 -16.53 -43.80
C GLU A 34 -9.15 -15.40 -43.82
N ALA A 35 -10.31 -15.58 -43.16
CA ALA A 35 -11.31 -14.53 -42.99
C ALA A 35 -10.79 -13.36 -42.13
N LEU A 36 -10.03 -13.65 -41.07
CA LEU A 36 -9.36 -12.66 -40.23
C LEU A 36 -8.29 -11.90 -41.00
N GLN A 37 -7.44 -12.60 -41.76
CA GLN A 37 -6.43 -11.96 -42.62
C GLN A 37 -7.06 -11.06 -43.68
N THR A 38 -8.20 -11.46 -44.23
CA THR A 38 -8.95 -10.65 -45.21
C THR A 38 -9.56 -9.41 -44.55
N ARG A 39 -10.13 -9.54 -43.34
CA ARG A 39 -10.62 -8.40 -42.56
C ARG A 39 -9.52 -7.43 -42.15
N VAL A 40 -8.37 -7.95 -41.71
CA VAL A 40 -7.19 -7.14 -41.39
C VAL A 40 -6.69 -6.39 -42.63
N SER A 41 -6.60 -7.07 -43.77
CA SER A 41 -6.20 -6.43 -45.04
C SER A 41 -7.19 -5.36 -45.49
N GLN A 42 -8.50 -5.55 -45.25
CA GLN A 42 -9.54 -4.55 -45.55
C GLN A 42 -9.49 -3.35 -44.59
N LEU A 43 -9.16 -3.57 -43.32
CA LEU A 43 -8.94 -2.49 -42.34
C LEU A 43 -7.66 -1.71 -42.63
N GLU A 44 -6.58 -2.39 -43.03
CA GLU A 44 -5.33 -1.75 -43.49
C GLU A 44 -5.53 -0.97 -44.81
N ALA A 45 -6.49 -1.37 -45.64
CA ALA A 45 -6.84 -0.71 -46.90
C ALA A 45 -7.88 0.41 -46.75
N GLN A 46 -8.48 0.60 -45.56
CA GLN A 46 -9.24 1.82 -45.32
C GLN A 46 -8.28 3.01 -45.36
N PRO A 47 -8.63 4.12 -46.05
CA PRO A 47 -7.83 5.32 -45.99
C PRO A 47 -7.76 5.75 -44.52
N GLN A 48 -6.59 5.59 -43.89
CA GLN A 48 -6.31 6.26 -42.63
C GLN A 48 -6.60 7.74 -42.89
N ALA A 49 -7.57 8.30 -42.15
CA ALA A 49 -7.85 9.72 -42.23
C ALA A 49 -6.55 10.43 -41.84
N SER A 50 -5.80 10.89 -42.84
CA SER A 50 -4.54 11.59 -42.64
C SER A 50 -4.90 12.91 -41.96
N MET A 51 -4.73 12.95 -40.65
CA MET A 51 -4.87 14.17 -39.86
C MET A 51 -3.92 15.22 -40.46
N PRO A 52 -4.37 16.49 -40.61
CA PRO A 52 -3.47 17.55 -41.03
C PRO A 52 -2.29 17.63 -40.05
N SER A 53 -1.07 17.85 -40.57
CA SER A 53 0.12 17.98 -39.73
C SER A 53 -0.09 19.05 -38.65
N GLY A 54 0.11 18.69 -37.39
CA GLY A 54 -0.04 19.60 -36.24
C GLY A 54 -1.35 19.47 -35.45
N TYR A 55 -2.24 18.53 -35.80
CA TYR A 55 -3.43 18.20 -35.01
C TYR A 55 -3.24 16.87 -34.27
N SER A 56 -3.67 16.81 -33.01
CA SER A 56 -3.75 15.57 -32.21
C SER A 56 -5.21 15.28 -31.89
N LEU A 57 -5.57 14.00 -31.80
CA LEU A 57 -6.90 13.59 -31.32
C LEU A 57 -6.88 13.54 -29.80
N LEU A 58 -7.83 14.19 -29.16
CA LEU A 58 -8.16 13.95 -27.76
C LEU A 58 -9.24 12.87 -27.70
N SER A 59 -8.95 11.76 -27.02
CA SER A 59 -9.94 10.72 -26.70
C SER A 59 -10.23 10.69 -25.21
N ILE A 60 -11.47 10.39 -24.87
CA ILE A 60 -11.91 10.10 -23.51
C ILE A 60 -12.38 8.64 -23.53
N ARG A 61 -11.88 7.83 -22.60
CA ARG A 61 -12.28 6.43 -22.42
C ARG A 61 -12.56 6.15 -20.94
N ASP A 62 -13.44 5.20 -20.68
CA ASP A 62 -13.69 4.71 -19.32
C ASP A 62 -12.50 3.88 -18.83
N GLY A 63 -12.30 3.85 -17.51
CA GLY A 63 -11.24 3.11 -16.86
C GLY A 63 -9.88 3.81 -16.84
N GLN A 64 -8.89 3.09 -16.33
CA GLN A 64 -7.51 3.54 -16.21
C GLN A 64 -6.74 3.46 -17.55
N GLY A 65 -5.72 4.31 -17.66
CA GLY A 65 -4.78 4.39 -18.77
C GLY A 65 -3.82 3.21 -18.80
N ASN A 66 -2.99 3.12 -19.83
CA ASN A 66 -1.93 2.10 -19.83
C ASN A 66 -0.69 2.63 -19.11
N PHE A 67 -0.55 2.30 -17.83
CA PHE A 67 0.62 2.65 -17.04
C PHE A 67 1.43 1.37 -16.76
N GLU A 68 2.38 1.05 -17.63
CA GLU A 68 3.38 0.01 -17.34
C GLU A 68 4.33 0.49 -16.23
N GLY A 69 4.98 -0.41 -15.50
CA GLY A 69 6.06 -0.06 -14.56
C GLY A 69 5.64 0.72 -13.31
N VAL A 70 4.34 0.78 -13.01
CA VAL A 70 3.87 1.42 -11.78
C VAL A 70 4.39 0.60 -10.60
N LEU A 71 5.00 1.30 -9.66
CA LEU A 71 5.46 0.70 -8.42
C LEU A 71 4.32 -0.11 -7.78
N PRO A 72 4.59 -1.34 -7.32
CA PRO A 72 3.58 -2.15 -6.67
C PRO A 72 2.92 -1.40 -5.51
N GLU A 73 1.61 -1.57 -5.37
CA GLU A 73 0.83 -1.00 -4.27
C GLU A 73 0.18 -2.12 -3.46
N ARG A 74 -0.01 -1.88 -2.16
CA ARG A 74 -0.81 -2.74 -1.30
C ARG A 74 -2.21 -2.94 -1.85
N PHE A 75 -2.77 -4.11 -1.59
CA PHE A 75 -4.09 -4.47 -2.09
C PHE A 75 -5.18 -3.50 -1.61
N ALA A 76 -5.15 -3.10 -0.34
CA ALA A 76 -6.06 -2.11 0.22
C ALA A 76 -5.98 -0.72 -0.45
N ASP A 77 -4.90 -0.47 -1.18
CA ASP A 77 -4.56 0.80 -1.80
C ASP A 77 -4.60 0.79 -3.32
N ARG A 78 -4.73 -0.38 -3.94
CA ARG A 78 -4.74 -0.53 -5.39
C ARG A 78 -5.96 0.15 -6.01
N VAL A 79 -5.72 0.93 -7.06
CA VAL A 79 -6.80 1.50 -7.88
C VAL A 79 -7.30 0.43 -8.86
N ASP A 80 -8.61 0.24 -8.91
CA ASP A 80 -9.24 -0.70 -9.85
C ASP A 80 -9.06 -0.21 -11.30
N GLU A 81 -8.65 -1.12 -12.20
CA GLU A 81 -8.38 -0.78 -13.61
C GLU A 81 -9.63 -0.31 -14.37
N GLY A 82 -10.81 -0.79 -13.97
CA GLY A 82 -12.10 -0.39 -14.54
C GLY A 82 -12.67 0.90 -13.95
N SER A 83 -12.03 1.47 -12.92
CA SER A 83 -12.48 2.72 -12.30
C SER A 83 -12.01 3.95 -13.06
N GLY A 84 -12.78 5.04 -12.97
CA GLY A 84 -12.37 6.34 -13.50
C GLY A 84 -12.65 6.56 -14.99
N PHE A 85 -12.02 7.60 -15.53
CA PHE A 85 -11.85 7.84 -16.96
C PHE A 85 -10.42 8.25 -17.28
N THR A 86 -10.05 8.06 -18.55
CA THR A 86 -8.75 8.45 -19.10
C THR A 86 -8.90 9.39 -20.28
N LEU A 87 -8.17 10.49 -20.23
CA LEU A 87 -7.94 11.43 -21.31
C LEU A 87 -6.63 11.05 -22.01
N SER A 88 -6.68 10.80 -23.31
CA SER A 88 -5.49 10.43 -24.09
C SER A 88 -5.32 11.36 -25.28
N VAL A 89 -4.08 11.76 -25.57
CA VAL A 89 -3.71 12.54 -26.74
C VAL A 89 -2.97 11.62 -27.71
N VAL A 90 -3.58 11.28 -28.84
CA VAL A 90 -2.97 10.40 -29.84
C VAL A 90 -2.49 11.21 -31.07
N PRO A 91 -1.27 10.95 -31.58
CA PRO A 91 -0.76 11.61 -32.80
C PRO A 91 -1.60 11.29 -34.04
N THR A 92 -2.09 10.05 -34.13
CA THR A 92 -2.95 9.53 -35.20
C THR A 92 -3.88 8.47 -34.60
N ALA A 93 -5.00 8.16 -35.26
CA ALA A 93 -6.01 7.23 -34.74
C ALA A 93 -5.48 5.82 -34.35
N ASP A 94 -4.39 5.37 -34.97
CA ASP A 94 -3.79 4.04 -34.74
C ASP A 94 -2.42 4.10 -34.02
N ALA A 95 -2.06 5.24 -33.41
CA ALA A 95 -0.82 5.40 -32.67
C ALA A 95 -1.03 5.25 -31.16
N ALA A 96 0.01 4.81 -30.45
CA ALA A 96 0.05 4.90 -29.00
C ALA A 96 -0.15 6.37 -28.56
N PRO A 97 -0.87 6.62 -27.46
CA PRO A 97 -1.02 7.94 -26.89
C PRO A 97 0.34 8.57 -26.56
N ALA A 98 0.55 9.80 -27.02
CA ALA A 98 1.72 10.58 -26.65
C ALA A 98 1.61 11.11 -25.22
N ALA A 99 0.39 11.26 -24.70
CA ALA A 99 0.13 11.56 -23.31
C ALA A 99 -1.20 10.94 -22.87
N GLU A 100 -1.26 10.48 -21.63
CA GLU A 100 -2.48 10.00 -20.98
C GLU A 100 -2.61 10.60 -19.58
N VAL A 101 -3.83 10.91 -19.17
CA VAL A 101 -4.18 11.29 -17.81
C VAL A 101 -5.43 10.52 -17.40
N SER A 102 -5.32 9.72 -16.35
CA SER A 102 -6.42 9.01 -15.72
C SER A 102 -6.79 9.67 -14.41
N VAL A 103 -8.10 9.80 -14.20
CA VAL A 103 -8.70 10.30 -12.98
C VAL A 103 -9.64 9.22 -12.48
N SER A 104 -9.59 8.93 -11.19
CA SER A 104 -10.55 8.04 -10.54
C SER A 104 -10.76 8.45 -9.09
N GLY A 105 -11.76 7.85 -8.45
CA GLY A 105 -11.90 7.97 -7.02
C GLY A 105 -12.71 6.82 -6.42
N GLU A 106 -12.64 6.76 -5.10
CA GLU A 106 -13.31 5.73 -4.31
C GLU A 106 -13.82 6.32 -2.99
N ILE A 107 -15.00 5.87 -2.56
CA ILE A 107 -15.51 6.07 -1.21
C ILE A 107 -15.66 4.68 -0.58
N ARG A 108 -15.01 4.47 0.57
CA ARG A 108 -15.28 3.35 1.45
C ARG A 108 -16.15 3.83 2.60
N THR A 109 -17.13 3.02 2.97
CA THR A 109 -17.95 3.25 4.16
C THR A 109 -18.15 1.93 4.86
N ALA A 110 -17.93 1.88 6.16
CA ALA A 110 -18.14 0.68 6.95
C ALA A 110 -18.77 0.99 8.30
N LEU A 111 -19.60 0.07 8.76
CA LEU A 111 -19.95 -0.06 10.16
C LEU A 111 -18.88 -0.93 10.82
N ILE A 112 -18.29 -0.45 11.90
CA ILE A 112 -17.25 -1.17 12.64
C ILE A 112 -17.70 -1.26 14.10
N TYR A 113 -17.85 -2.48 14.57
CA TYR A 113 -17.95 -2.76 16.00
C TYR A 113 -16.53 -3.01 16.51
N THR A 114 -16.17 -2.30 17.58
CA THR A 114 -14.87 -2.41 18.23
C THR A 114 -15.08 -2.71 19.70
N ASP A 115 -14.47 -3.79 20.15
CA ASP A 115 -14.36 -4.19 21.55
C ASP A 115 -12.87 -4.17 21.90
N ILE A 116 -12.48 -3.29 22.83
CA ILE A 116 -11.10 -3.16 23.31
C ILE A 116 -11.16 -3.38 24.81
N ASN A 117 -10.58 -4.47 25.26
CA ASN A 117 -10.59 -4.86 26.66
C ASN A 117 -9.53 -4.07 27.45
N THR A 118 -9.82 -2.79 27.68
CA THR A 118 -9.02 -1.93 28.54
C THR A 118 -9.95 -1.19 29.51
N PRO A 119 -9.48 -0.80 30.70
CA PRO A 119 -10.33 -0.20 31.74
C PRO A 119 -11.05 1.09 31.30
N ASP A 120 -10.53 1.76 30.26
CA ASP A 120 -10.96 3.09 29.82
C ASP A 120 -11.76 3.08 28.50
N PHE A 121 -11.96 1.91 27.87
CA PHE A 121 -12.68 1.80 26.61
C PHE A 121 -13.92 0.90 26.75
N ASP A 122 -15.08 1.48 26.49
CA ASP A 122 -16.33 0.75 26.29
C ASP A 122 -16.43 0.30 24.81
N ASP A 123 -17.14 -0.81 24.58
CA ASP A 123 -17.55 -1.24 23.24
C ASP A 123 -18.16 -0.08 22.44
N ASN A 124 -17.76 0.06 21.18
CA ASN A 124 -18.29 1.10 20.31
C ASN A 124 -18.73 0.57 18.94
N LEU A 125 -19.71 1.24 18.34
CA LEU A 125 -20.13 1.04 16.95
C LEU A 125 -19.94 2.35 16.20
N ASP A 126 -18.95 2.36 15.31
CA ASP A 126 -18.61 3.52 14.50
C ASP A 126 -18.99 3.35 13.04
N VAL A 127 -19.21 4.48 12.38
CA VAL A 127 -19.21 4.56 10.93
C VAL A 127 -17.85 5.07 10.49
N LYS A 128 -17.03 4.24 9.83
CA LYS A 128 -15.75 4.65 9.25
C LYS A 128 -15.92 4.97 7.77
N VAL A 129 -15.39 6.11 7.34
CA VAL A 129 -15.46 6.58 5.96
C VAL A 129 -14.07 6.91 5.46
N ARG A 130 -13.77 6.53 4.22
CA ARG A 130 -12.56 6.95 3.52
C ARG A 130 -12.89 7.40 2.11
N GLY A 131 -12.59 8.65 1.80
CA GLY A 131 -12.69 9.20 0.46
C GLY A 131 -11.31 9.33 -0.18
N ARG A 132 -11.16 8.92 -1.44
CA ARG A 132 -9.94 9.09 -2.22
C ARG A 132 -10.21 9.62 -3.61
N ILE A 133 -9.29 10.46 -4.08
CA ILE A 133 -9.19 10.89 -5.47
C ILE A 133 -7.77 10.60 -5.94
N PHE A 134 -7.67 9.96 -7.10
CA PHE A 134 -6.42 9.56 -7.72
C PHE A 134 -6.29 10.26 -9.06
N VAL A 135 -5.10 10.79 -9.34
CA VAL A 135 -4.77 11.29 -10.66
C VAL A 135 -3.42 10.75 -11.04
N LYS A 136 -3.37 10.18 -12.24
CA LYS A 136 -2.17 9.60 -12.80
C LYS A 136 -1.99 10.04 -14.22
N GLY A 137 -0.82 10.54 -14.57
CA GLY A 137 -0.55 11.01 -15.92
C GLY A 137 0.83 10.60 -16.39
N LYS A 138 0.96 10.43 -17.71
CA LYS A 138 2.24 10.17 -18.36
C LYS A 138 2.31 10.85 -19.72
N ALA A 139 3.52 11.12 -20.18
CA ALA A 139 3.81 11.60 -21.51
C ALA A 139 5.08 10.95 -22.06
N ASP A 140 5.02 10.53 -23.32
CA ASP A 140 6.17 10.07 -24.08
C ASP A 140 6.95 11.28 -24.59
N THR A 141 8.19 11.41 -24.13
CA THR A 141 9.07 12.54 -24.47
C THR A 141 10.29 12.07 -25.26
N ALA A 142 11.07 13.03 -25.76
CA ALA A 142 12.34 12.73 -26.42
C ALA A 142 13.38 12.06 -25.49
N VAL A 143 13.20 12.15 -24.17
CA VAL A 143 14.11 11.59 -23.16
C VAL A 143 13.53 10.35 -22.46
N GLY A 144 12.42 9.80 -22.97
CA GLY A 144 11.72 8.67 -22.39
C GLY A 144 10.33 9.04 -21.85
N GLU A 145 9.70 8.11 -21.14
CA GLU A 145 8.38 8.34 -20.52
C GLU A 145 8.57 9.14 -19.22
N VAL A 146 7.82 10.22 -19.06
CA VAL A 146 7.75 11.01 -17.82
C VAL A 146 6.33 11.00 -17.33
N GLY A 147 6.13 10.77 -16.04
CA GLY A 147 4.79 10.78 -15.46
C GLY A 147 4.74 11.24 -14.02
N GLY A 148 3.52 11.32 -13.52
CA GLY A 148 3.23 11.74 -12.16
C GLY A 148 1.97 11.07 -11.63
N TYR A 149 1.95 10.89 -10.32
CA TYR A 149 0.86 10.32 -9.56
C TYR A 149 0.63 11.18 -8.33
N PHE A 150 -0.64 11.48 -8.05
CA PHE A 150 -1.01 11.95 -6.72
C PHE A 150 -2.33 11.35 -6.28
N ARG A 151 -2.45 11.21 -4.96
CA ARG A 151 -3.61 10.67 -4.28
C ARG A 151 -3.96 11.56 -3.10
N LEU A 152 -5.13 12.16 -3.16
CA LEU A 152 -5.74 12.84 -2.03
C LEU A 152 -6.60 11.84 -1.26
N GLN A 153 -6.53 11.92 0.06
CA GLN A 153 -7.30 11.07 0.95
C GLN A 153 -7.90 11.90 2.07
N ALA A 154 -9.16 11.64 2.38
CA ALA A 154 -9.78 12.03 3.63
C ALA A 154 -10.21 10.74 4.32
N ASP A 155 -9.76 10.57 5.57
CA ASP A 155 -10.27 9.54 6.46
C ASP A 155 -11.17 10.26 7.47
N GLY A 156 -12.29 9.64 7.80
CA GLY A 156 -13.25 10.18 8.75
C GLY A 156 -14.13 9.09 9.31
N GLY A 157 -15.06 9.49 10.15
CA GLY A 157 -15.93 8.57 10.87
C GLY A 157 -15.88 8.75 12.37
N GLY A 158 -16.87 8.19 13.05
CA GLY A 158 -17.04 8.27 14.50
C GLY A 158 -18.49 8.06 14.93
N ASN A 159 -18.79 8.38 16.19
CA ASN A 159 -20.08 8.19 16.86
C ASN A 159 -21.19 9.19 16.47
N PHE A 160 -21.16 9.71 15.24
CA PHE A 160 -22.07 10.75 14.73
C PHE A 160 -22.02 12.12 15.44
N SER A 161 -21.06 12.36 16.35
CA SER A 161 -21.04 13.59 17.18
C SER A 161 -19.83 14.51 17.04
N ASP A 162 -18.76 14.05 16.39
CA ASP A 162 -17.59 14.87 16.05
C ASP A 162 -17.10 14.50 14.64
N TYR A 163 -16.80 15.51 13.82
CA TYR A 163 -16.51 15.32 12.40
C TYR A 163 -15.35 16.23 12.01
N SER A 164 -14.14 15.67 11.98
CA SER A 164 -12.95 16.32 11.45
C SER A 164 -12.41 15.50 10.29
N GLU A 165 -12.61 16.00 9.07
CA GLU A 165 -12.23 15.32 7.81
C GLU A 165 -11.09 16.09 7.13
N ALA A 166 -9.92 16.11 7.76
CA ALA A 166 -8.76 16.72 7.14
C ALA A 166 -8.35 15.92 5.89
N THR A 167 -8.33 16.59 4.74
CA THR A 167 -7.77 15.99 3.52
C THR A 167 -6.25 16.05 3.61
N LYS A 168 -5.59 14.91 3.42
CA LYS A 168 -4.13 14.78 3.34
C LYS A 168 -3.68 14.33 1.95
N MET A 169 -2.46 14.70 1.59
CA MET A 169 -1.77 14.07 0.47
C MET A 169 -1.31 12.69 0.94
N ASN A 170 -1.90 11.61 0.40
CA ASN A 170 -1.53 10.26 0.80
C ASN A 170 -0.35 9.72 -0.02
N LYS A 171 -0.26 10.09 -1.31
CA LYS A 171 0.87 9.78 -2.19
C LYS A 171 1.05 10.92 -3.18
N ALA A 172 2.29 11.27 -3.50
CA ALA A 172 2.61 12.27 -4.52
C ALA A 172 4.03 12.06 -5.04
N TYR A 173 4.17 11.51 -6.25
CA TYR A 173 5.47 11.24 -6.84
C TYR A 173 5.47 11.43 -8.36
N GLY A 174 6.66 11.67 -8.91
CA GLY A 174 6.93 11.68 -10.33
C GLY A 174 7.89 10.56 -10.72
N TRP A 175 7.84 10.11 -11.96
CA TRP A 175 8.78 9.13 -12.49
C TRP A 175 9.33 9.52 -13.86
N TRP A 176 10.51 8.99 -14.17
CA TRP A 176 11.17 9.11 -15.45
C TRP A 176 11.76 7.75 -15.86
N LYS A 177 11.18 7.14 -16.90
CA LYS A 177 11.75 5.97 -17.57
C LYS A 177 12.68 6.42 -18.68
N PHE A 178 13.94 6.60 -18.32
CA PHE A 178 14.98 7.05 -19.24
C PHE A 178 15.53 5.92 -20.13
N ALA A 179 15.23 4.66 -19.79
CA ALA A 179 15.56 3.48 -20.59
C ALA A 179 14.47 2.40 -20.41
N PRO A 180 14.39 1.38 -21.30
CA PRO A 180 13.31 0.39 -21.27
C PRO A 180 13.14 -0.37 -19.96
N GLU A 181 14.23 -0.57 -19.22
CA GLU A 181 14.27 -1.36 -17.99
C GLU A 181 14.60 -0.51 -16.76
N TRP A 182 14.78 0.81 -16.91
CA TRP A 182 15.20 1.69 -15.82
C TRP A 182 14.23 2.84 -15.60
N GLU A 183 13.92 3.06 -14.33
CA GLU A 183 13.06 4.14 -13.87
C GLU A 183 13.69 4.88 -12.69
N LEU A 184 13.65 6.21 -12.73
CA LEU A 184 13.93 7.07 -11.60
C LEU A 184 12.61 7.63 -11.07
N MET A 185 12.34 7.48 -9.78
CA MET A 185 11.15 8.01 -9.10
C MET A 185 11.58 8.99 -8.01
N ALA A 186 10.84 10.08 -7.84
CA ALA A 186 11.00 11.01 -6.73
C ALA A 186 9.64 11.44 -6.16
N GLY A 187 9.52 11.45 -4.83
CA GLY A 187 8.35 11.95 -4.11
C GLY A 187 7.94 11.07 -2.94
N TYR A 188 6.67 11.19 -2.53
CA TYR A 188 6.08 10.50 -1.38
C TYR A 188 5.28 9.25 -1.83
N ASN A 189 5.74 8.06 -1.44
CA ASN A 189 5.14 6.76 -1.78
C ASN A 189 5.48 5.70 -0.72
N ASP A 190 4.92 4.49 -0.80
CA ASP A 190 5.36 3.35 0.04
C ASP A 190 6.89 3.23 0.02
N ASN A 191 7.52 3.01 1.17
CA ASN A 191 8.97 2.86 1.29
C ASN A 191 9.51 1.76 0.36
N THR A 192 10.79 1.84 0.00
CA THR A 192 11.40 0.90 -0.97
C THR A 192 11.64 -0.45 -0.35
N GLY A 193 11.97 -0.47 0.93
CA GLY A 193 12.07 -1.66 1.75
C GLY A 193 10.71 -2.28 2.07
N ALA A 194 9.60 -1.86 1.45
CA ALA A 194 8.30 -2.44 1.73
C ALA A 194 8.29 -3.96 1.48
N LEU A 195 7.75 -4.74 2.43
CA LEU A 195 7.42 -6.14 2.21
C LEU A 195 6.22 -6.21 1.25
N GLN A 196 6.50 -6.46 -0.04
CA GLN A 196 5.52 -6.62 -1.11
C GLN A 196 4.92 -8.04 -1.16
N VAL A 197 4.96 -8.69 -0.01
CA VAL A 197 4.58 -10.06 0.32
C VAL A 197 4.07 -10.05 1.75
N GLY A 198 3.50 -11.15 2.22
CA GLY A 198 2.81 -11.18 3.50
C GLY A 198 1.36 -10.70 3.39
N TRP A 199 0.68 -10.69 4.52
CA TRP A 199 -0.77 -10.49 4.59
C TRP A 199 -1.18 -9.02 4.42
N ASP A 200 -0.52 -8.08 5.11
CA ASP A 200 -0.82 -6.64 5.04
C ASP A 200 -0.75 -6.11 3.59
N TRP A 201 0.26 -6.57 2.83
CA TRP A 201 0.45 -6.12 1.47
C TRP A 201 -0.54 -6.71 0.47
N VAL A 202 -0.76 -8.02 0.55
CA VAL A 202 -1.48 -8.78 -0.48
C VAL A 202 -2.98 -8.85 -0.21
N ALA A 203 -3.40 -8.68 1.04
CA ALA A 203 -4.79 -8.75 1.48
C ALA A 203 -5.16 -7.54 2.35
N ALA A 204 -5.72 -7.77 3.55
CA ALA A 204 -6.14 -6.73 4.49
C ALA A 204 -7.06 -5.67 3.84
N SER A 205 -8.00 -6.08 3.00
CA SER A 205 -8.88 -5.15 2.28
C SER A 205 -9.83 -4.34 3.17
N GLY A 206 -10.10 -4.85 4.37
CA GLY A 206 -11.06 -4.31 5.33
C GLY A 206 -10.61 -2.99 5.96
N PRO A 207 -11.56 -2.18 6.49
CA PRO A 207 -11.26 -0.92 7.16
C PRO A 207 -10.93 -1.10 8.65
N VAL A 208 -10.48 -2.30 9.04
CA VAL A 208 -10.07 -2.68 10.40
C VAL A 208 -8.55 -2.67 10.52
N ALA A 209 -8.03 -2.81 11.73
CA ALA A 209 -6.61 -2.99 11.98
C ALA A 209 -6.06 -4.16 11.16
N SER A 210 -4.82 -4.02 10.67
CA SER A 210 -4.04 -5.09 10.07
C SER A 210 -3.01 -5.62 11.08
N PHE A 211 -2.24 -6.63 10.69
CA PHE A 211 -1.30 -7.29 11.62
C PHE A 211 -0.09 -7.87 10.91
N GLY A 212 0.99 -8.02 11.70
CA GLY A 212 2.32 -8.33 11.20
C GLY A 212 2.97 -7.09 10.57
N PRO A 213 4.15 -7.27 9.93
CA PRO A 213 4.92 -6.16 9.39
C PRO A 213 4.10 -5.33 8.41
N SER A 214 3.95 -4.05 8.75
CA SER A 214 3.39 -3.05 7.84
C SER A 214 4.53 -2.31 7.15
N ASN A 215 4.18 -1.34 6.33
CA ASN A 215 5.15 -0.41 5.77
C ASN A 215 4.59 1.01 5.94
N ILE A 216 5.45 2.02 5.78
CA ILE A 216 5.03 3.42 5.80
C ILE A 216 5.18 4.05 4.42
N ASN A 217 4.52 5.18 4.22
CA ASN A 217 4.82 6.03 3.08
C ASN A 217 5.94 6.98 3.48
N ASN A 218 6.87 7.21 2.56
CA ASN A 218 8.00 8.08 2.79
C ASN A 218 8.41 8.89 1.57
N GLU A 219 9.02 10.05 1.82
CA GLU A 219 9.73 10.86 0.84
C GLU A 219 10.99 10.14 0.40
N GLN A 220 11.16 9.98 -0.91
CA GLN A 220 12.25 9.17 -1.44
C GLN A 220 12.68 9.57 -2.85
N LEU A 221 13.93 9.20 -3.16
CA LEU A 221 14.47 9.15 -4.51
C LEU A 221 14.88 7.71 -4.81
N ARG A 222 14.15 7.04 -5.71
CA ARG A 222 14.29 5.61 -6.00
C ARG A 222 14.77 5.37 -7.43
N LEU A 223 15.76 4.50 -7.59
CA LEU A 223 16.17 3.93 -8.86
C LEU A 223 15.70 2.48 -8.94
N THR A 224 14.89 2.16 -9.94
CA THR A 224 14.33 0.83 -10.17
C THR A 224 14.85 0.27 -11.49
N TYR A 225 15.20 -1.02 -11.48
CA TYR A 225 15.46 -1.82 -12.66
C TYR A 225 14.46 -2.98 -12.73
N ALA A 226 13.83 -3.19 -13.89
CA ALA A 226 12.92 -4.30 -14.12
C ALA A 226 13.14 -4.92 -15.50
N SER A 227 13.43 -6.22 -15.54
CA SER A 227 13.65 -6.97 -16.76
C SER A 227 13.04 -8.37 -16.65
N GLY A 228 11.91 -8.57 -17.33
CA GLY A 228 11.17 -9.83 -17.25
C GLY A 228 10.69 -10.07 -15.82
N PRO A 229 10.90 -11.27 -15.24
CA PRO A 229 10.47 -11.56 -13.88
C PRO A 229 11.36 -10.96 -12.79
N LEU A 230 12.55 -10.45 -13.12
CA LEU A 230 13.48 -9.91 -12.14
C LEU A 230 13.31 -8.39 -12.03
N SER A 231 13.21 -7.89 -10.80
CA SER A 231 13.33 -6.46 -10.51
C SER A 231 14.20 -6.22 -9.28
N PHE A 232 14.81 -5.04 -9.22
CA PHE A 232 15.43 -4.52 -8.01
C PHE A 232 15.21 -3.02 -7.93
N ALA A 233 15.22 -2.47 -6.73
CA ALA A 233 15.28 -1.04 -6.53
C ALA A 233 16.21 -0.69 -5.37
N ILE A 234 16.71 0.53 -5.42
CA ILE A 234 17.42 1.18 -4.32
C ILE A 234 16.91 2.61 -4.19
N SER A 235 16.77 3.09 -2.96
CA SER A 235 16.36 4.45 -2.66
C SER A 235 17.22 5.08 -1.58
N VAL A 236 17.13 6.40 -1.53
CA VAL A 236 17.40 7.18 -0.32
C VAL A 236 16.06 7.73 0.16
N GLU A 237 15.76 7.53 1.45
CA GLU A 237 14.47 7.87 2.05
C GLU A 237 14.67 8.69 3.32
N ASP A 238 13.76 9.63 3.53
CA ASP A 238 13.81 10.54 4.66
C ASP A 238 12.96 9.97 5.80
N ALA A 239 13.53 9.15 6.69
CA ALA A 239 12.76 8.50 7.76
C ALA A 239 12.37 9.50 8.87
N ASP A 240 11.62 10.54 8.50
CA ASP A 240 11.13 11.63 9.34
C ASP A 240 10.00 11.15 10.26
N ASN A 241 10.28 10.18 11.13
CA ASN A 241 9.44 9.90 12.28
C ASN A 241 10.29 9.37 13.44
N VAL A 242 10.85 10.29 14.23
CA VAL A 242 10.99 10.01 15.66
C VAL A 242 9.79 10.57 16.37
N ALA A 243 8.93 9.68 16.85
CA ALA A 243 8.08 10.01 17.98
C ALA A 243 8.94 9.89 19.25
N ILE A 244 9.79 10.89 19.54
CA ILE A 244 10.32 10.99 20.90
C ILE A 244 9.18 11.51 21.75
N ALA A 245 8.77 10.74 22.77
CA ALA A 245 7.92 11.21 23.82
C ALA A 245 8.60 12.40 24.52
N SER A 246 8.19 13.63 24.23
CA SER A 246 8.61 14.80 24.99
C SER A 246 7.63 15.01 26.16
N ILE A 247 8.16 15.15 27.36
CA ILE A 247 7.32 15.42 28.53
C ILE A 247 7.31 16.93 28.73
N THR A 248 6.22 17.58 28.33
CA THR A 248 5.99 18.98 28.68
C THR A 248 5.30 19.03 30.04
N SER A 249 6.07 19.25 31.11
CA SER A 249 5.51 19.52 32.44
C SER A 249 4.94 20.95 32.46
N THR A 250 3.62 21.11 32.43
CA THR A 250 3.00 22.43 32.59
C THR A 250 2.61 22.62 34.06
N LEU A 251 3.26 23.56 34.76
CA LEU A 251 2.89 23.93 36.12
C LEU A 251 1.58 24.74 36.10
N THR A 252 0.43 24.07 36.17
CA THR A 252 -0.88 24.75 36.28
C THR A 252 -1.26 24.90 37.76
N GLY A 253 -0.79 25.96 38.41
CA GLY A 253 -1.20 26.21 39.79
C GLY A 253 -0.56 27.42 40.47
N PHE A 254 -1.03 28.63 40.13
CA PHE A 254 -1.07 29.71 41.13
C PHE A 254 -2.54 29.99 41.40
N GLY A 255 -3.07 29.43 42.49
CA GLY A 255 -4.35 29.88 43.02
C GLY A 255 -4.29 31.40 43.31
N PRO A 256 -5.37 32.15 43.12
CA PRO A 256 -5.37 33.62 43.27
C PRO A 256 -5.18 34.11 44.72
N ASP A 257 -5.13 33.21 45.70
CA ASP A 257 -5.22 33.55 47.12
C ASP A 257 -3.89 33.33 47.86
N GLY A 258 -2.94 34.26 47.68
CA GLY A 258 -1.92 34.67 48.68
C GLY A 258 -0.98 33.61 49.30
N PRO A 259 0.11 34.05 49.97
CA PRO A 259 1.05 33.13 50.61
C PRO A 259 0.53 32.76 52.00
N ASP A 260 -0.35 31.77 52.10
CA ASP A 260 -0.65 31.11 53.37
C ASP A 260 0.26 29.88 53.52
N THR A 261 1.16 29.94 54.50
CA THR A 261 2.37 29.13 54.60
C THR A 261 2.24 27.86 55.45
N ASP A 262 1.13 27.11 55.40
CA ASP A 262 1.02 25.98 56.35
C ASP A 262 0.24 24.72 55.92
N LEU A 263 -0.07 24.55 54.64
CA LEU A 263 -0.39 23.25 54.06
C LEU A 263 0.03 23.34 52.59
N LEU A 264 1.17 22.75 52.21
CA LEU A 264 1.44 22.55 50.79
C LEU A 264 0.55 21.36 50.36
N PRO A 265 -0.54 21.56 49.59
CA PRO A 265 -0.97 20.46 48.73
C PRO A 265 0.17 20.25 47.74
N ASP A 266 0.58 19.01 47.55
CA ASP A 266 1.56 18.66 46.53
C ASP A 266 1.19 19.37 45.21
N PRO A 267 2.14 20.03 44.53
CA PRO A 267 1.87 20.63 43.23
C PRO A 267 1.24 19.57 42.33
N ILE A 268 0.01 19.82 41.87
CA ILE A 268 -0.62 18.98 40.85
C ILE A 268 0.15 19.25 39.56
N PHE A 269 1.14 18.41 39.29
CA PHE A 269 1.80 18.36 38.00
C PHE A 269 0.83 17.70 37.01
N SER A 270 0.19 18.50 36.18
CA SER A 270 -0.37 17.99 34.93
C SER A 270 0.80 17.82 33.97
N GLN A 271 1.29 16.58 33.85
CA GLN A 271 2.26 16.22 32.82
C GLN A 271 1.49 15.71 31.61
N SER A 272 1.71 16.34 30.47
CA SER A 272 1.27 15.82 29.18
C SER A 272 2.49 15.27 28.47
N ILE A 273 2.48 13.98 28.17
CA ILE A 273 3.40 13.38 27.19
C ILE A 273 2.90 13.86 25.82
N SER A 274 3.67 14.74 25.19
CA SER A 274 3.46 15.16 23.81
C SER A 274 4.58 14.57 22.97
N SER A 275 4.29 13.83 21.91
CA SER A 275 5.31 13.55 20.90
C SER A 275 5.66 14.86 20.20
N GLU A 276 6.75 15.51 20.62
CA GLU A 276 7.36 16.57 19.81
C GLU A 276 8.28 15.87 18.81
N ALA A 277 8.23 16.29 17.55
CA ALA A 277 9.20 15.83 16.55
C ALA A 277 10.58 16.37 16.94
N VAL A 278 11.34 15.58 17.68
CA VAL A 278 12.67 15.95 18.16
C VAL A 278 13.68 15.65 17.06
N GLY A 279 13.87 16.61 16.15
CA GLY A 279 14.99 16.62 15.21
C GLY A 279 14.98 15.51 14.15
N ASP A 280 15.81 15.72 13.14
CA ASP A 280 16.16 14.71 12.15
C ASP A 280 16.91 13.56 12.86
N LYS A 281 16.52 12.29 12.61
CA LYS A 281 17.20 11.11 13.21
C LYS A 281 18.68 11.08 12.85
N SER A 282 19.01 11.54 11.65
CA SER A 282 20.29 11.26 11.04
C SER A 282 20.74 12.37 10.09
N ASP A 283 22.04 12.64 10.07
CA ASP A 283 22.67 13.46 9.04
C ASP A 283 22.56 12.85 7.62
N ILE A 284 22.19 11.56 7.49
CA ILE A 284 22.02 10.87 6.21
C ILE A 284 20.62 10.22 6.06
N PRO A 285 19.99 10.31 4.87
CA PRO A 285 18.78 9.56 4.57
C PRO A 285 19.02 8.05 4.71
N ALA A 286 17.97 7.31 5.12
CA ALA A 286 17.97 5.86 5.12
C ALA A 286 18.20 5.33 3.69
N VAL A 287 19.01 4.27 3.57
CA VAL A 287 19.21 3.56 2.30
C VAL A 287 18.39 2.28 2.35
N GLU A 288 17.45 2.17 1.42
CA GLU A 288 16.58 1.02 1.32
C GLU A 288 16.64 0.37 -0.05
N GLY A 289 16.34 -0.91 -0.11
CA GLY A 289 16.31 -1.62 -1.38
C GLY A 289 15.58 -2.94 -1.33
N TYR A 290 15.26 -3.45 -2.52
CA TYR A 290 14.74 -4.79 -2.68
C TYR A 290 15.32 -5.48 -3.90
N VAL A 291 15.33 -6.81 -3.85
CA VAL A 291 15.45 -7.69 -5.01
C VAL A 291 14.22 -8.58 -5.04
N MET A 292 13.55 -8.63 -6.19
CA MET A 292 12.33 -9.37 -6.39
C MET A 292 12.41 -10.23 -7.64
N TYR A 293 11.86 -11.44 -7.53
CA TYR A 293 11.49 -12.27 -8.65
C TYR A 293 9.97 -12.42 -8.65
N SER A 294 9.28 -12.00 -9.72
CA SER A 294 7.83 -12.09 -9.84
C SER A 294 7.43 -12.71 -11.18
N SER A 295 6.50 -13.66 -11.10
CA SER A 295 5.91 -14.39 -12.22
C SER A 295 4.44 -14.68 -11.88
N ASP A 296 3.67 -15.13 -12.86
CA ASP A 296 2.22 -15.36 -12.70
C ASP A 296 1.85 -16.27 -11.50
N ALA A 297 2.69 -17.25 -11.18
CA ALA A 297 2.43 -18.21 -10.10
C ALA A 297 3.28 -17.99 -8.85
N PHE A 298 4.29 -17.12 -8.90
CA PHE A 298 5.25 -16.99 -7.81
C PHE A 298 5.88 -15.60 -7.78
N THR A 299 5.84 -14.99 -6.60
CA THR A 299 6.62 -13.80 -6.26
C THR A 299 7.48 -14.12 -5.06
N GLY A 300 8.76 -13.76 -5.11
CA GLY A 300 9.69 -13.85 -3.99
C GLY A 300 10.48 -12.56 -3.87
N GLN A 301 10.71 -12.09 -2.65
CA GLN A 301 11.34 -10.81 -2.38
C GLN A 301 12.32 -10.92 -1.23
N ILE A 302 13.41 -10.15 -1.33
CA ILE A 302 14.31 -9.81 -0.23
C ILE A 302 14.40 -8.29 -0.18
N ILE A 303 14.36 -7.73 1.02
CA ILE A 303 14.43 -6.30 1.30
C ILE A 303 15.56 -6.03 2.28
N GLY A 304 16.03 -4.79 2.30
CA GLY A 304 16.95 -4.32 3.32
C GLY A 304 16.85 -2.82 3.54
N LEU A 305 17.12 -2.41 4.77
CA LEU A 305 17.22 -1.04 5.23
C LEU A 305 18.52 -0.88 6.02
N TYR A 306 19.16 0.26 5.84
CA TYR A 306 20.27 0.71 6.67
C TYR A 306 20.23 2.22 6.80
N GLN A 307 20.40 2.72 8.02
CA GLN A 307 20.55 4.12 8.33
C GLN A 307 21.62 4.24 9.42
N ASN A 308 22.63 5.08 9.18
CA ASN A 308 23.55 5.47 10.24
C ASN A 308 22.85 6.61 10.99
N ASP A 309 22.66 6.51 12.30
CA ASP A 309 22.08 7.58 13.09
C ASP A 309 23.09 8.06 14.15
N ASP A 310 22.81 9.23 14.72
CA ASP A 310 23.60 9.79 15.82
C ASP A 310 22.90 9.59 17.18
N HIS A 311 21.83 8.78 17.21
CA HIS A 311 20.94 8.62 18.35
C HIS A 311 20.93 7.16 18.78
N GLY A 312 21.77 6.80 19.74
CA GLY A 312 21.89 5.41 20.18
C GLY A 312 23.35 4.99 20.26
N ASP A 313 23.56 3.70 20.51
CA ASP A 313 24.89 3.08 20.48
C ASP A 313 25.16 2.36 19.13
N ASN A 314 24.14 2.14 18.29
CA ASN A 314 24.20 1.34 17.06
C ASN A 314 23.59 2.06 15.84
N ASP A 315 23.76 1.48 14.65
CA ASP A 315 23.11 1.95 13.42
C ASP A 315 21.73 1.27 13.28
N ASP A 316 20.69 2.01 12.87
CA ASP A 316 19.39 1.47 12.45
C ASP A 316 19.50 0.51 11.22
N TRP A 317 18.97 -0.71 11.33
CA TRP A 317 18.97 -1.68 10.22
C TRP A 317 17.77 -2.62 10.21
N ALA A 318 17.40 -3.12 9.03
CA ALA A 318 16.47 -4.23 8.92
C ALA A 318 16.72 -5.09 7.69
N ILE A 319 16.42 -6.38 7.79
CA ILE A 319 16.41 -7.33 6.68
C ILE A 319 15.14 -8.16 6.72
N GLY A 320 14.54 -8.34 5.55
CA GLY A 320 13.31 -9.09 5.44
C GLY A 320 13.16 -9.74 4.09
N GLY A 321 12.09 -10.50 3.97
CA GLY A 321 11.73 -11.13 2.72
C GLY A 321 10.55 -12.05 2.88
N GLY A 322 10.14 -12.63 1.78
CA GLY A 322 9.00 -13.52 1.75
C GLY A 322 8.65 -13.97 0.36
N ALA A 323 7.51 -14.64 0.26
CA ALA A 323 7.01 -15.16 -0.98
C ALA A 323 5.49 -15.21 -1.03
N THR A 324 4.99 -15.12 -2.25
CA THR A 324 3.61 -15.36 -2.61
C THR A 324 3.59 -16.46 -3.66
N VAL A 325 2.75 -17.48 -3.46
CA VAL A 325 2.59 -18.63 -4.34
C VAL A 325 1.12 -18.72 -4.76
N GLY A 326 0.88 -18.63 -6.06
CA GLY A 326 -0.40 -18.96 -6.68
C GLY A 326 -0.56 -20.47 -6.84
N LEU A 327 -1.61 -21.03 -6.25
CA LEU A 327 -2.00 -22.43 -6.36
C LEU A 327 -3.18 -22.54 -7.34
N GLY A 328 -2.89 -22.34 -8.63
CA GLY A 328 -3.89 -22.20 -9.67
C GLY A 328 -4.59 -20.83 -9.63
N GLU A 329 -5.81 -20.76 -10.16
CA GLU A 329 -6.58 -19.50 -10.25
C GLU A 329 -7.37 -19.19 -8.97
N MET A 330 -7.58 -20.20 -8.11
CA MET A 330 -8.47 -20.11 -6.96
C MET A 330 -7.77 -19.72 -5.66
N PHE A 331 -6.49 -20.06 -5.48
CA PHE A 331 -5.83 -19.91 -4.18
C PHE A 331 -4.49 -19.21 -4.33
N GLN A 332 -4.19 -18.33 -3.39
CA GLN A 332 -2.90 -17.67 -3.26
C GLN A 332 -2.47 -17.72 -1.80
N LEU A 333 -1.25 -18.19 -1.57
CA LEU A 333 -0.61 -18.20 -0.27
C LEU A 333 0.45 -17.10 -0.24
N THR A 334 0.55 -16.38 0.86
CA THR A 334 1.53 -15.30 1.03
C THR A 334 2.16 -15.41 2.40
N ALA A 335 3.46 -15.15 2.51
CA ALA A 335 4.15 -15.02 3.78
C ALA A 335 5.32 -14.05 3.65
N GLY A 336 5.58 -13.28 4.69
CA GLY A 336 6.70 -12.35 4.78
C GLY A 336 7.16 -12.21 6.22
N ALA A 337 8.44 -11.92 6.40
CA ALA A 337 9.02 -11.64 7.70
C ALA A 337 10.14 -10.61 7.58
N VAL A 338 10.37 -9.89 8.66
CA VAL A 338 11.43 -8.90 8.82
C VAL A 338 11.99 -8.99 10.23
N VAL A 339 13.27 -8.70 10.36
CA VAL A 339 14.01 -8.57 11.61
C VAL A 339 14.91 -7.36 11.45
N GLY A 340 15.07 -6.60 12.52
CA GLY A 340 15.93 -5.42 12.52
C GLY A 340 16.06 -4.82 13.91
N GLU A 341 16.62 -3.63 13.93
CA GLU A 341 16.92 -2.85 15.13
C GLU A 341 16.66 -1.37 14.83
N GLY A 342 16.07 -0.67 15.81
CA GLY A 342 15.95 0.79 15.88
C GLY A 342 15.05 1.49 14.85
N THR A 343 14.47 0.73 13.92
CA THR A 343 13.52 1.25 12.93
C THR A 343 12.06 0.94 13.25
N SER A 344 11.19 1.94 13.09
CA SER A 344 9.73 1.80 13.19
C SER A 344 9.05 1.57 11.84
N GLN A 345 9.81 1.48 10.75
CA GLN A 345 9.22 1.40 9.40
C GLN A 345 8.32 0.19 9.16
N TYR A 346 8.54 -0.88 9.93
CA TYR A 346 7.79 -2.13 9.84
C TYR A 346 6.74 -2.30 10.94
N ALA A 347 6.65 -1.34 11.87
CA ALA A 347 5.69 -1.33 12.96
C ALA A 347 4.27 -1.18 12.44
N ASN A 348 3.35 -1.98 12.98
CA ASN A 348 1.93 -1.91 12.68
C ASN A 348 1.11 -1.69 13.96
N ASN A 349 1.23 -2.62 14.92
CA ASN A 349 0.47 -2.60 16.18
C ASN A 349 1.33 -2.26 17.39
N VAL A 350 2.59 -2.70 17.36
CA VAL A 350 3.64 -2.36 18.34
C VAL A 350 4.81 -1.74 17.58
N GLY A 351 5.52 -0.82 18.22
CA GLY A 351 6.66 -0.11 17.63
C GLY A 351 7.69 0.23 18.70
N PRO A 352 8.92 0.59 18.30
CA PRO A 352 10.03 0.73 19.23
C PRO A 352 9.77 1.84 20.25
N LEU A 353 10.05 1.57 21.53
CA LEU A 353 10.03 2.55 22.63
C LEU A 353 11.42 3.14 22.90
N THR A 354 12.46 2.43 22.48
CA THR A 354 13.86 2.83 22.62
C THR A 354 14.52 3.00 21.25
N VAL A 355 15.62 3.74 21.18
CA VAL A 355 16.22 4.11 19.88
C VAL A 355 16.90 2.93 19.19
N ASP A 356 17.49 2.00 19.95
CA ASP A 356 18.18 0.80 19.46
C ASP A 356 17.39 -0.48 19.78
N GLU A 357 16.09 -0.50 19.50
CA GLU A 357 15.24 -1.63 19.87
C GLU A 357 15.26 -2.74 18.83
N ASP A 358 15.67 -3.94 19.24
CA ASP A 358 15.56 -5.15 18.45
C ASP A 358 14.09 -5.54 18.23
N PHE A 359 13.77 -5.97 17.01
CA PHE A 359 12.45 -6.46 16.67
C PHE A 359 12.46 -7.57 15.63
N TRP A 360 11.38 -8.35 15.62
CA TRP A 360 11.01 -9.16 14.47
C TRP A 360 9.51 -9.17 14.26
N GLY A 361 9.10 -9.34 13.02
CA GLY A 361 7.70 -9.50 12.68
C GLY A 361 7.53 -10.43 11.49
N ALA A 362 6.40 -11.13 11.48
CA ALA A 362 6.04 -12.01 10.37
C ALA A 362 4.54 -11.97 10.12
N SER A 363 4.13 -12.20 8.87
CA SER A 363 2.74 -12.42 8.53
C SER A 363 2.60 -13.51 7.48
N ALA A 364 1.47 -14.22 7.53
CA ALA A 364 1.09 -15.22 6.54
C ALA A 364 -0.40 -15.10 6.22
N GLY A 365 -0.76 -15.44 5.00
CA GLY A 365 -2.10 -15.22 4.49
C GLY A 365 -2.51 -16.21 3.39
N LEU A 366 -3.82 -16.36 3.27
CA LEU A 366 -4.50 -17.10 2.22
C LEU A 366 -5.56 -16.20 1.59
N LEU A 367 -5.51 -16.10 0.27
CA LEU A 367 -6.57 -15.52 -0.53
C LEU A 367 -7.20 -16.64 -1.36
N ALA A 368 -8.53 -16.71 -1.35
CA ALA A 368 -9.28 -17.71 -2.07
C ALA A 368 -10.42 -17.08 -2.89
N ASN A 369 -10.34 -17.18 -4.21
CA ASN A 369 -11.44 -16.82 -5.10
C ASN A 369 -12.46 -17.97 -5.12
N LEU A 370 -13.62 -17.77 -4.48
CA LEU A 370 -14.70 -18.75 -4.44
C LEU A 370 -15.52 -18.76 -5.74
N SER A 371 -15.61 -17.61 -6.39
CA SER A 371 -16.23 -17.39 -7.70
C SER A 371 -15.56 -16.20 -8.39
N GLU A 372 -16.00 -15.85 -9.60
CA GLU A 372 -15.53 -14.65 -10.32
C GLU A 372 -15.71 -13.37 -9.50
N ASP A 373 -16.81 -13.28 -8.74
CA ASP A 373 -17.15 -12.07 -7.99
C ASP A 373 -16.97 -12.19 -6.46
N THR A 374 -16.49 -13.33 -5.94
CA THR A 374 -16.43 -13.55 -4.48
C THR A 374 -15.07 -14.07 -4.06
N ARG A 375 -14.43 -13.38 -3.11
CA ARG A 375 -13.16 -13.80 -2.53
C ARG A 375 -13.23 -13.88 -1.00
N ILE A 376 -12.41 -14.76 -0.46
CA ILE A 376 -12.09 -14.85 0.95
C ILE A 376 -10.64 -14.44 1.14
N GLU A 377 -10.40 -13.69 2.20
CA GLU A 377 -9.07 -13.35 2.68
C GLU A 377 -8.99 -13.90 4.12
N LEU A 378 -7.93 -14.63 4.48
CA LEU A 378 -7.60 -15.04 5.86
C LEU A 378 -6.11 -14.86 6.17
N GLY A 379 -5.75 -14.33 7.33
CA GLY A 379 -4.36 -14.11 7.71
C GLY A 379 -4.07 -14.20 9.20
N VAL A 380 -2.78 -14.34 9.50
CA VAL A 380 -2.18 -14.24 10.82
C VAL A 380 -0.91 -13.40 10.73
N GLY A 381 -0.62 -12.63 11.77
CA GLY A 381 0.62 -11.86 11.88
C GLY A 381 1.09 -11.76 13.32
N TYR A 382 2.40 -11.63 13.49
CA TYR A 382 3.05 -11.46 14.77
C TYR A 382 4.09 -10.36 14.66
N GLU A 383 4.21 -9.57 15.72
CA GLU A 383 5.19 -8.51 15.88
C GLU A 383 5.72 -8.59 17.30
N ASP A 384 7.02 -8.40 17.48
CA ASP A 384 7.70 -8.54 18.76
C ASP A 384 8.87 -7.56 18.81
N TYR A 385 8.81 -6.67 19.78
CA TYR A 385 9.78 -5.64 20.07
C TYR A 385 10.25 -5.83 21.52
N ASP A 386 11.56 -5.84 21.73
CA ASP A 386 12.15 -6.28 23.00
C ASP A 386 11.64 -5.51 24.24
N ASN A 387 11.29 -4.23 24.10
CA ASN A 387 10.78 -3.38 25.17
C ASN A 387 9.30 -2.99 24.98
N ALA A 388 8.84 -2.80 23.74
CA ALA A 388 7.47 -2.39 23.45
C ALA A 388 6.45 -3.50 23.61
N GLY A 389 6.91 -4.76 23.60
CA GLY A 389 6.07 -5.94 23.73
C GLY A 389 5.74 -6.57 22.38
N ASN A 390 4.68 -7.38 22.37
CA ASN A 390 4.29 -8.14 21.19
C ASN A 390 2.81 -7.99 20.85
N ALA A 391 2.49 -8.26 19.59
CA ALA A 391 1.13 -8.31 19.07
C ALA A 391 0.94 -9.55 18.19
N LEU A 392 -0.10 -10.35 18.50
CA LEU A 392 -0.53 -11.48 17.69
C LEU A 392 -1.91 -11.18 17.08
N GLY A 393 -1.94 -11.01 15.77
CA GLY A 393 -3.16 -10.71 15.03
C GLY A 393 -3.67 -11.88 14.19
N PHE A 394 -4.99 -12.02 14.13
CA PHE A 394 -5.71 -12.89 13.20
C PHE A 394 -6.83 -12.11 12.55
N GLY A 395 -7.13 -12.39 11.29
CA GLY A 395 -8.26 -11.73 10.67
C GLY A 395 -8.53 -12.17 9.26
N GLY A 396 -9.55 -11.56 8.68
CA GLY A 396 -10.00 -11.91 7.35
C GLY A 396 -11.37 -11.36 7.04
N GLY A 397 -11.82 -11.65 5.82
CA GLY A 397 -13.12 -11.20 5.35
C GLY A 397 -13.57 -11.94 4.11
N VAL A 398 -14.86 -11.80 3.83
CA VAL A 398 -15.49 -12.22 2.59
C VAL A 398 -15.90 -10.96 1.83
N TYR A 399 -15.48 -10.88 0.58
CA TYR A 399 -15.75 -9.75 -0.30
C TYR A 399 -16.52 -10.23 -1.52
N TRP A 400 -17.51 -9.44 -1.91
CA TRP A 400 -18.37 -9.70 -3.06
C TRP A 400 -18.42 -8.46 -3.95
N ASP A 401 -18.12 -8.64 -5.23
CA ASP A 401 -18.04 -7.62 -6.26
C ASP A 401 -19.20 -7.78 -7.25
N PRO A 402 -20.46 -7.40 -6.90
CA PRO A 402 -21.60 -7.57 -7.80
C PRO A 402 -21.44 -6.89 -9.16
N VAL A 403 -20.65 -5.81 -9.21
CA VAL A 403 -20.26 -5.02 -10.37
C VAL A 403 -18.90 -4.39 -10.09
N SER A 404 -18.16 -3.97 -11.13
CA SER A 404 -16.81 -3.40 -10.95
C SER A 404 -16.77 -2.13 -10.07
N GLN A 405 -17.88 -1.37 -10.03
CA GLN A 405 -17.97 -0.14 -9.24
C GLN A 405 -18.27 -0.36 -7.75
N VAL A 406 -18.69 -1.58 -7.36
CA VAL A 406 -19.18 -1.84 -6.00
C VAL A 406 -18.57 -3.11 -5.45
N THR A 407 -17.87 -3.00 -4.31
CA THR A 407 -17.53 -4.14 -3.45
C THR A 407 -18.35 -4.06 -2.19
N LEU A 408 -18.87 -5.19 -1.72
CA LEU A 408 -19.38 -5.36 -0.37
C LEU A 408 -18.45 -6.31 0.40
N GLY A 409 -18.27 -6.06 1.69
CA GLY A 409 -17.36 -6.85 2.51
C GLY A 409 -17.86 -7.01 3.93
N ILE A 410 -17.62 -8.18 4.49
CA ILE A 410 -17.78 -8.46 5.92
C ILE A 410 -16.53 -9.17 6.42
N GLY A 411 -16.05 -8.80 7.60
CA GLY A 411 -14.85 -9.41 8.14
C GLY A 411 -14.62 -9.03 9.60
N ALA A 412 -13.53 -9.55 10.13
CA ALA A 412 -13.10 -9.27 11.49
C ALA A 412 -11.58 -9.34 11.60
N THR A 413 -11.03 -8.57 12.53
CA THR A 413 -9.66 -8.69 13.01
C THR A 413 -9.70 -8.83 14.53
N TYR A 414 -8.88 -9.73 15.06
CA TYR A 414 -8.58 -9.85 16.48
C TYR A 414 -7.08 -9.66 16.68
N ILE A 415 -6.68 -8.85 17.64
CA ILE A 415 -5.28 -8.62 18.01
C ILE A 415 -5.15 -8.80 19.52
N ASP A 416 -4.25 -9.68 19.91
CA ASP A 416 -3.83 -9.93 21.28
C ASP A 416 -2.51 -9.19 21.51
N TYR A 417 -2.51 -8.20 22.40
CA TYR A 417 -1.33 -7.45 22.78
C TYR A 417 -0.77 -8.01 24.09
N GLY A 418 0.42 -8.61 24.00
CA GLY A 418 1.09 -9.24 25.12
C GLY A 418 2.29 -8.43 25.59
N ASN A 419 2.42 -8.26 26.91
CA ASN A 419 3.54 -7.58 27.56
C ASN A 419 3.79 -6.17 27.00
N LEU A 420 2.74 -5.37 26.83
CA LEU A 420 2.89 -4.01 26.31
C LEU A 420 3.79 -3.18 27.23
N GLY A 421 4.85 -2.61 26.68
CA GLY A 421 5.65 -1.60 27.37
C GLY A 421 5.02 -0.22 27.25
N GLU A 422 5.11 0.58 28.32
CA GLU A 422 4.78 2.00 28.31
C GLU A 422 5.92 2.81 28.96
N LEU A 423 6.18 4.01 28.45
CA LEU A 423 7.12 4.93 29.09
C LEU A 423 6.44 5.60 30.28
N ASP A 424 6.96 5.36 31.49
CA ASP A 424 6.51 6.01 32.72
C ASP A 424 7.68 6.67 33.45
N ILE A 425 7.39 7.63 34.33
CA ILE A 425 8.39 8.23 35.22
C ILE A 425 8.36 7.49 36.55
N VAL A 426 9.38 6.69 36.78
CA VAL A 426 9.60 5.99 38.06
C VAL A 426 10.82 6.62 38.73
N ASP A 427 10.65 7.14 39.95
CA ASP A 427 11.72 7.76 40.74
C ASP A 427 12.49 8.89 40.01
N ASP A 428 11.77 9.78 39.31
CA ASP A 428 12.32 10.89 38.49
C ASP A 428 13.16 10.45 37.27
N GLU A 429 13.10 9.16 36.89
CA GLU A 429 13.72 8.60 35.69
C GLU A 429 12.65 8.05 34.73
N ILE A 430 12.85 8.22 33.42
CA ILE A 430 11.98 7.62 32.41
C ILE A 430 12.36 6.14 32.29
N GLN A 431 11.39 5.26 32.52
CA GLN A 431 11.57 3.81 32.45
C GLN A 431 10.45 3.19 31.62
N VAL A 432 10.75 2.06 30.98
CA VAL A 432 9.72 1.21 30.37
C VAL A 432 9.09 0.39 31.49
N VAL A 433 7.77 0.50 31.62
CA VAL A 433 6.96 -0.21 32.62
C VAL A 433 5.95 -1.10 31.91
N ASP A 434 5.74 -2.29 32.45
CA ASP A 434 4.74 -3.23 31.94
C ASP A 434 3.33 -2.67 32.11
N LYS A 435 2.57 -2.60 31.03
CA LYS A 435 1.14 -2.34 31.02
C LYS A 435 0.37 -3.67 31.04
N ASP A 436 -0.85 -3.64 31.58
CA ASP A 436 -1.75 -4.79 31.50
C ASP A 436 -1.99 -5.18 30.03
N ASP A 437 -2.02 -6.49 29.77
CA ASP A 437 -2.36 -7.06 28.46
C ASP A 437 -3.73 -6.51 27.99
N ALA A 438 -3.81 -6.21 26.70
CA ALA A 438 -5.02 -5.70 26.07
C ALA A 438 -5.36 -6.57 24.87
N ASP A 439 -6.64 -6.80 24.61
CA ASP A 439 -7.10 -7.41 23.37
C ASP A 439 -8.11 -6.54 22.65
N SER A 440 -8.06 -6.59 21.31
CA SER A 440 -8.92 -5.82 20.43
C SER A 440 -9.60 -6.74 19.43
N LEU A 441 -10.94 -6.68 19.39
CA LEU A 441 -11.77 -7.28 18.37
C LEU A 441 -12.46 -6.19 17.56
N GLU A 442 -12.22 -6.19 16.26
CA GLU A 442 -12.94 -5.35 15.32
C GLU A 442 -13.73 -6.21 14.33
N VAL A 443 -15.03 -5.92 14.18
CA VAL A 443 -15.90 -6.58 13.20
C VAL A 443 -16.49 -5.51 12.29
N PHE A 444 -16.41 -5.70 10.98
CA PHE A 444 -16.90 -4.72 10.02
C PHE A 444 -17.92 -5.27 9.04
N PHE A 445 -18.80 -4.38 8.61
CA PHE A 445 -19.57 -4.51 7.37
C PHE A 445 -19.35 -3.26 6.52
N GLY A 446 -18.78 -3.42 5.33
CA GLY A 446 -18.30 -2.33 4.49
C GLY A 446 -18.83 -2.35 3.06
N THR A 447 -18.81 -1.19 2.44
CA THR A 447 -19.02 -0.97 1.01
C THR A 447 -17.89 -0.12 0.44
N TRP A 448 -17.48 -0.45 -0.78
CA TRP A 448 -16.51 0.29 -1.57
C TRP A 448 -17.22 0.74 -2.85
N LEU A 449 -17.33 2.04 -3.04
CA LEU A 449 -17.95 2.66 -4.20
C LEU A 449 -16.88 3.36 -5.02
N ARG A 450 -16.70 2.93 -6.27
CA ARG A 450 -15.73 3.50 -7.21
C ARG A 450 -16.48 4.34 -8.24
N PHE A 451 -15.99 5.54 -8.52
CA PHE A 451 -16.63 6.46 -9.45
C PHE A 451 -15.72 6.84 -10.63
N PRO A 452 -16.31 7.32 -11.75
CA PRO A 452 -15.58 7.89 -12.89
C PRO A 452 -14.76 9.12 -12.51
#